data_AF-A0A8D8CI05-F1
#
_entry.id   AF-A0A8D8CI05-F1
#
_cell.length_a   1.000
_cell.length_b   1.000
_cell.length_c   1.000
_cell.angle_alpha   90.00
_cell.angle_beta   90.00
_cell.angle_gamma   90.00
#
_symmetry.space_group_name_H-M   'P 1'
#
loop_
_entity.id
_entity.type
_entity.pdbx_description
1 polymer ?
#
loop_
_entity_poly.entity_id
_entity_poly.type
_entity_poly.pdbx_seq_one_letter_code
_entity_poly.pdbx_strand_id
1 'polypeptide(L)'
;MSLADNFTDFAAGSRFVFQMAVEEYHTGRNWSGLLDRYWLIVEELIADPRAKELPLMADPLPTCGLIICYLLWVLLIGPMYMRDRKPMDLRRVIIFYNLF
;
A
#
# COMPACT_ATOMS: atom_id res chain seq x y z
N MET A 1 -19.04 -11.29 -19.06
CA MET A 1 -17.67 -11.71 -18.72
C MET A 1 -17.07 -10.59 -17.91
N SER A 2 -16.61 -10.86 -16.69
CA SER A 2 -15.99 -9.84 -15.82
C SER A 2 -14.66 -9.42 -16.43
N LEU A 3 -14.24 -8.15 -16.27
CA LEU A 3 -12.92 -7.70 -16.71
C LEU A 3 -11.79 -8.50 -16.04
N ALA A 4 -12.03 -9.01 -14.83
CA ALA A 4 -11.11 -9.89 -14.10
C ALA A 4 -10.88 -11.24 -14.83
N ASP A 5 -11.86 -11.75 -15.56
CA ASP A 5 -11.76 -13.03 -16.28
C ASP A 5 -10.72 -12.97 -17.42
N ASN A 6 -10.40 -11.76 -17.92
CA ASN A 6 -9.34 -11.58 -18.93
C ASN A 6 -7.93 -11.74 -18.35
N PHE A 7 -7.75 -11.75 -17.03
CA PHE A 7 -6.44 -11.89 -16.39
C PHE A 7 -6.07 -13.32 -16.05
N THR A 8 -6.96 -14.29 -16.28
CA THR A 8 -6.61 -15.71 -16.16
C THR A 8 -5.75 -16.19 -17.33
N ASP A 9 -5.78 -15.48 -18.46
CA ASP A 9 -4.93 -15.73 -19.63
C ASP A 9 -3.90 -14.60 -19.80
N PHE A 10 -2.63 -14.97 -19.88
CA PHE A 10 -1.53 -14.04 -20.08
C PHE A 10 -1.69 -13.20 -21.36
N ALA A 11 -2.19 -13.80 -22.44
CA ALA A 11 -2.37 -13.09 -23.72
C ALA A 11 -3.44 -11.99 -23.61
N ALA A 12 -4.57 -12.29 -22.95
CA ALA A 12 -5.64 -11.33 -22.72
C ALA A 12 -5.22 -10.22 -21.73
N GLY A 13 -4.54 -10.57 -20.63
CA GLY A 13 -4.03 -9.60 -19.65
C GLY A 13 -2.98 -8.67 -20.25
N SER A 14 -2.04 -9.21 -21.04
CA SER A 14 -1.00 -8.39 -21.69
C SER A 14 -1.58 -7.40 -22.71
N ARG A 15 -2.59 -7.83 -23.49
CA ARG A 15 -3.32 -6.96 -24.42
C ARG A 15 -4.08 -5.85 -23.70
N PHE A 16 -4.73 -6.15 -22.58
CA PHE A 16 -5.44 -5.15 -21.78
C PHE A 16 -4.48 -4.07 -21.25
N VAL A 17 -3.36 -4.49 -20.64
CA VAL A 17 -2.35 -3.55 -20.11
C VAL A 17 -1.74 -2.71 -21.24
N PHE A 18 -1.47 -3.31 -22.40
CA PHE A 18 -0.98 -2.59 -23.56
C PHE A 18 -1.98 -1.56 -24.09
N GLN A 19 -3.26 -1.92 -24.20
CA GLN A 19 -4.32 -0.99 -24.61
C GLN A 19 -4.44 0.17 -23.62
N MET A 20 -4.47 -0.12 -22.32
CA MET A 20 -4.50 0.91 -21.29
C MET A 20 -3.26 1.84 -21.34
N ALA A 21 -2.08 1.30 -21.62
CA ALA A 21 -0.86 2.10 -21.78
C ALA A 21 -0.89 2.99 -23.04
N VAL A 22 -1.43 2.46 -24.15
CA VAL A 22 -1.64 3.23 -25.39
C VAL A 22 -2.66 4.34 -25.17
N GLU A 23 -3.75 4.07 -24.45
CA GLU A 23 -4.76 5.06 -24.09
C GLU A 23 -4.17 6.18 -23.20
N GLU A 24 -3.29 5.84 -22.26
CA GLU A 24 -2.60 6.86 -21.45
C GLU A 24 -1.70 7.73 -22.31
N TYR A 25 -0.95 7.15 -23.25
CA TYR A 25 -0.09 7.93 -24.14
C TYR A 25 -0.86 8.96 -24.97
N HIS A 26 -2.09 8.62 -25.36
CA HIS A 26 -2.98 9.53 -26.09
C HIS A 26 -3.76 10.48 -25.20
N THR A 27 -3.80 10.25 -23.89
CA THR A 27 -4.44 11.12 -22.91
C THR A 27 -3.48 12.22 -22.49
N GLY A 28 -3.97 13.47 -22.40
CA GLY A 28 -3.16 14.58 -21.86
C GLY A 28 -2.76 14.35 -20.40
N ARG A 29 -1.89 15.21 -19.84
CA ARG A 29 -1.36 15.04 -18.47
C ARG A 29 -2.47 14.99 -17.41
N ASN A 30 -2.90 13.79 -17.04
CA ASN A 30 -4.00 13.52 -16.13
C ASN A 30 -3.53 12.66 -14.95
N TRP A 31 -3.17 13.33 -13.85
CA TRP A 31 -2.68 12.67 -12.64
C TRP A 31 -3.73 11.81 -11.93
N SER A 32 -5.02 12.15 -12.04
CA SER A 32 -6.11 11.35 -11.45
C SER A 32 -6.23 9.97 -12.09
N GLY A 33 -6.04 9.89 -13.41
CA GLY A 33 -6.12 8.63 -14.15
C GLY A 33 -5.06 7.61 -13.74
N LEU A 34 -3.91 8.07 -13.22
CA LEU A 34 -2.89 7.17 -12.67
C LEU A 34 -3.39 6.44 -11.41
N LEU A 35 -4.11 7.14 -10.53
CA LEU A 35 -4.67 6.55 -9.32
C LEU A 35 -5.80 5.58 -9.66
N ASP A 36 -6.69 5.99 -10.57
CA ASP A 36 -7.83 5.16 -11.00
C ASP A 36 -7.33 3.84 -11.63
N ARG A 37 -6.27 3.89 -12.44
CA ARG A 37 -5.66 2.69 -13.04
C ARG A 37 -4.95 1.82 -12.02
N TYR A 38 -4.23 2.42 -11.09
CA TYR A 38 -3.60 1.67 -10.01
C TYR A 38 -4.65 0.90 -9.21
N TRP A 39 -5.73 1.59 -8.82
CA TRP A 39 -6.85 1.00 -8.10
C TRP A 39 -7.48 -0.15 -8.89
N LEU A 40 -7.79 0.09 -10.16
CA LEU A 40 -8.36 -0.92 -11.06
C LEU A 40 -7.48 -2.18 -11.14
N ILE A 41 -6.19 -2.04 -11.41
CA ILE A 41 -5.29 -3.19 -11.60
C ILE A 41 -5.05 -3.93 -10.29
N VAL A 42 -4.68 -3.20 -9.23
CA VAL A 42 -4.21 -3.82 -8.00
C VAL A 42 -5.38 -4.33 -7.16
N GLU A 43 -6.44 -3.54 -6.98
CA GLU A 43 -7.55 -3.87 -6.08
C GLU A 43 -8.71 -4.62 -6.72
N GLU A 44 -9.01 -4.33 -7.99
CA GLU A 44 -10.18 -4.90 -8.66
C GLU A 44 -9.83 -6.13 -9.51
N LEU A 45 -8.66 -6.11 -10.15
CA LEU A 45 -8.29 -7.15 -11.13
C LEU A 45 -7.34 -8.22 -10.58
N ILE A 46 -6.39 -7.85 -9.69
CA ILE A 46 -5.34 -8.77 -9.21
C ILE A 46 -5.58 -9.24 -7.76
N ALA A 47 -6.18 -8.42 -6.89
CA ALA A 47 -6.32 -8.76 -5.47
C ALA A 47 -7.17 -10.03 -5.25
N ASP A 48 -6.66 -10.94 -4.41
CA ASP A 48 -7.42 -12.12 -3.98
C ASP A 48 -8.55 -11.66 -3.03
N PRO A 49 -9.84 -11.94 -3.35
CA PRO A 49 -10.95 -11.56 -2.48
C PRO A 49 -10.86 -12.17 -1.07
N ARG A 50 -10.17 -13.30 -0.89
CA ARG A 50 -9.99 -13.93 0.43
C ARG A 50 -9.02 -13.17 1.33
N ALA A 51 -8.05 -12.47 0.72
CA ALA A 51 -7.09 -11.68 1.47
C ALA A 51 -7.72 -10.39 2.01
N LYS A 52 -8.80 -9.89 1.41
CA LYS A 52 -9.48 -8.65 1.84
C LYS A 52 -10.10 -8.75 3.23
N GLU A 53 -10.38 -9.95 3.71
CA GLU A 53 -10.89 -10.18 5.07
C GLU A 53 -9.78 -10.06 6.13
N LEU A 54 -8.50 -10.11 5.72
CA LEU A 54 -7.38 -9.98 6.64
C LEU A 54 -7.20 -8.52 7.08
N PRO A 55 -6.81 -8.30 8.35
CA PRO A 55 -6.60 -6.95 8.85
C PRO A 55 -5.50 -6.24 8.05
N LEU A 56 -5.73 -4.96 7.72
CA LEU A 56 -4.83 -4.10 6.93
C LEU A 56 -4.63 -4.52 5.46
N MET A 57 -5.37 -5.52 4.96
CA MET A 57 -5.29 -5.99 3.57
C MET A 57 -6.50 -5.62 2.71
N ALA A 58 -7.47 -4.91 3.27
CA ALA A 58 -8.67 -4.48 2.52
C ALA A 58 -8.36 -3.43 1.45
N ASP A 59 -7.43 -2.51 1.75
CA ASP A 59 -7.00 -1.43 0.87
C ASP A 59 -5.52 -1.11 1.17
N PRO A 60 -4.79 -0.42 0.27
CA PRO A 60 -3.40 -0.02 0.52
C PRO A 60 -3.31 1.23 1.43
N LEU A 61 -4.38 2.01 1.56
CA LEU A 61 -4.42 3.26 2.32
C LEU A 61 -4.11 3.10 3.82
N PRO A 62 -4.66 2.11 4.55
CA PRO A 62 -4.35 1.87 5.96
C PRO A 62 -2.85 1.63 6.19
N THR A 63 -2.21 0.84 5.31
CA THR A 63 -0.78 0.53 5.42
C THR A 63 0.09 1.77 5.16
N CYS A 64 -0.25 2.56 4.13
CA CYS A 64 0.42 3.84 3.88
C CYS A 64 0.28 4.81 5.05
N GLY A 65 -0.93 4.89 5.64
CA GLY A 65 -1.19 5.71 6.83
C GLY A 65 -0.34 5.28 8.02
N LEU A 66 -0.19 3.96 8.25
CA LEU A 66 0.65 3.40 9.30
C LEU A 66 2.12 3.78 9.12
N ILE A 67 2.64 3.67 7.90
CA ILE A 67 4.03 4.03 7.57
C ILE A 67 4.27 5.53 7.82
N ILE A 68 3.36 6.38 7.34
CA ILE A 68 3.46 7.84 7.55
C ILE A 68 3.41 8.16 9.04
N CYS A 69 2.47 7.58 9.77
CA CYS A 69 2.36 7.75 11.22
C CYS A 69 3.64 7.31 11.94
N TYR A 70 4.20 6.16 11.58
CA TYR A 70 5.45 5.65 12.12
C TYR A 70 6.62 6.61 11.86
N LEU A 71 6.77 7.09 10.62
CA LEU A 71 7.85 8.03 10.27
C LEU A 71 7.69 9.37 10.98
N LEU A 72 6.47 9.91 11.06
CA LEU A 72 6.18 11.12 11.82
C LEU A 72 6.54 10.94 13.30
N TRP A 73 6.23 9.78 13.87
CA TRP A 73 6.56 9.46 15.24
C TRP A 73 8.07 9.37 15.47
N VAL A 74 8.79 8.60 14.65
CA VAL A 74 10.23 8.36 14.84
C VAL A 74 11.09 9.57 14.51
N LEU A 75 10.74 10.35 13.49
CA LEU A 75 11.59 11.45 13.01
C LEU A 75 11.30 12.78 13.69
N LEU A 76 10.04 13.06 14.05
CA LEU A 76 9.63 14.38 14.55
C LEU A 76 9.18 14.31 16.00
N ILE A 77 8.12 13.54 16.26
CA ILE A 77 7.42 13.57 17.56
C ILE A 77 8.32 12.98 18.66
N GLY A 78 8.93 11.83 18.38
CA GLY A 78 9.81 11.12 19.31
C GLY A 78 11.02 11.95 19.74
N PRO A 79 11.86 12.45 18.80
CA PRO A 79 13.02 13.27 19.13
C PRO A 79 12.64 14.57 19.84
N MET A 80 11.53 15.21 19.45
CA MET A 80 11.05 16.42 20.11
C MET A 80 10.59 16.15 21.54
N TYR A 81 9.88 15.04 21.78
CA TYR A 81 9.43 14.63 23.10
C TYR A 81 10.57 14.21 24.04
N MET A 82 11.63 13.61 23.49
CA MET A 82 12.78 13.11 24.26
C MET A 82 13.88 14.15 24.50
N ARG A 83 13.82 15.33 23.86
CA ARG A 83 14.87 16.36 23.92
C ARG A 83 15.30 16.73 25.35
N ASP A 84 14.33 16.90 26.25
CA ASP A 84 14.59 17.37 27.62
C ASP A 84 14.39 16.26 28.68
N ARG A 85 14.36 14.99 28.25
CA ARG A 85 14.11 13.84 29.13
C ARG A 85 15.29 12.87 29.13
N LYS A 86 15.50 12.22 30.28
CA LYS A 86 16.46 11.11 30.37
C LYS A 86 15.98 9.93 29.51
N PRO A 87 16.90 9.13 28.93
CA PRO A 87 16.54 7.92 28.19
C PRO A 87 15.66 6.99 29.03
N MET A 88 14.63 6.41 28.40
CA MET A 88 13.73 5.47 29.05
C MET A 88 14.42 4.14 29.33
N ASP A 89 14.21 3.55 30.52
CA ASP A 89 14.70 2.20 30.80
C ASP A 89 13.75 1.15 30.20
N LEU A 90 14.13 0.66 29.01
CA LEU A 90 13.37 -0.34 28.26
C LEU A 90 13.92 -1.76 28.45
N ARG A 91 14.84 -2.01 29.39
CA ARG A 91 15.50 -3.32 29.55
C ARG A 91 14.50 -4.47 29.64
N ARG A 92 13.50 -4.35 30.49
CA ARG A 92 12.47 -5.40 30.67
C ARG A 92 11.61 -5.58 29.42
N VAL A 93 11.25 -4.49 28.76
CA VAL A 93 10.43 -4.51 27.52
C VAL A 93 11.18 -5.20 26.39
N ILE A 94 12.47 -4.89 26.22
CA ILE A 94 13.32 -5.50 25.19
C ILE A 94 13.52 -6.99 25.46
N ILE A 95 13.72 -7.39 26.72
CA ILE A 95 13.83 -8.81 27.08
C ILE A 95 12.56 -9.56 26.69
N PHE A 96 11.37 -9.04 27.00
CA PHE A 96 10.11 -9.67 26.60
C PHE A 96 9.97 -9.69 25.08
N TYR A 97 10.27 -8.58 24.39
CA TYR A 97 10.20 -8.51 22.94
C TYR A 97 11.09 -9.55 22.25
N ASN A 98 12.30 -9.80 22.76
CA ASN A 98 13.23 -10.78 22.18
C ASN A 98 12.90 -12.24 22.53
N LEU A 99 12.07 -12.46 23.54
CA LEU A 99 11.71 -13.82 23.99
C LEU A 99 10.60 -14.44 23.14
N PHE A 100 9.76 -13.58 22.54
CA PHE A 100 8.71 -13.96 21.60
C PHE A 100 9.19 -13.76 20.16
#